data_AF-A0A971JVJ5-F1
#
_entry.id   AF-A0A971JVJ5-F1
#
_cell.length_a   1.000
_cell.length_b   1.000
_cell.length_c   1.000
_cell.angle_alpha   90.00
_cell.angle_beta   90.00
_cell.angle_gamma   90.00
#
_symmetry.space_group_name_H-M   'P 1'
#
loop_
_entity.id
_entity.type
_entity.pdbx_description
1 polymer ?
#
loop_
_entity_poly.entity_id
_entity_poly.type
_entity_poly.pdbx_seq_one_letter_code
_entity_poly.pdbx_strand_id
1 'polypeptide(L)' 'MTMHEPGDHLRPPPTITCVDCGGTCHLMTPPPRDEEDGRVGYRDGDVVAYRCEDCLDRWDIELSTGD' A
#
# COMPACT_ATOMS: atom_id res chain seq x y z
N MET A 1 -8.98 15.89 23.45
CA MET A 1 -9.36 14.81 22.51
C MET A 1 -9.12 15.37 21.12
N THR A 2 -7.89 15.28 20.62
CA THR A 2 -7.54 15.78 19.30
C THR A 2 -8.27 14.91 18.29
N MET A 3 -9.21 15.49 17.57
CA MET A 3 -9.95 14.84 16.50
C MET A 3 -8.92 14.57 15.39
N HIS A 4 -8.57 13.31 15.16
CA HIS A 4 -7.81 12.90 13.97
C HIS A 4 -8.76 13.16 12.79
N GLU A 5 -8.45 14.17 11.97
CA GLU A 5 -9.20 14.45 10.75
C GLU A 5 -9.15 13.21 9.84
N PRO A 6 -10.23 12.87 9.11
CA PRO A 6 -10.29 11.64 8.33
C PRO A 6 -9.24 11.70 7.23
N GLY A 7 -8.16 10.92 7.45
CA GLY A 7 -6.99 10.85 6.60
C GLY A 7 -7.34 10.65 5.13
N ASP A 8 -6.59 11.36 4.29
CA ASP A 8 -6.60 11.14 2.86
C ASP A 8 -6.29 9.66 2.61
N HIS A 9 -7.20 8.96 1.94
CA HIS A 9 -7.04 7.52 1.72
C HIS A 9 -5.99 7.34 0.64
N LEU A 10 -4.85 6.79 1.00
CA LEU A 10 -3.78 6.53 0.06
C LEU A 10 -4.22 5.46 -0.94
N ARG A 11 -3.85 5.67 -2.21
CA ARG A 11 -4.03 4.70 -3.29
C ARG A 11 -2.66 4.34 -3.83
N PRO A 12 -1.99 3.31 -3.26
CA PRO A 12 -0.75 2.80 -3.82
C PRO A 12 -0.95 2.38 -5.27
N PRO A 13 0.08 2.50 -6.12
CA PRO A 13 0.00 2.04 -7.49
C PRO A 13 -0.23 0.52 -7.50
N PRO A 14 -1.03 -0.01 -8.43
CA PRO A 14 -1.27 -1.45 -8.51
C PRO A 14 0.00 -2.25 -8.87
N THR A 15 1.00 -1.58 -9.43
CA THR A 15 2.29 -2.18 -9.81
C THR A 15 3.48 -1.30 -9.48
N ILE A 16 4.63 -1.93 -9.23
CA ILE A 16 5.94 -1.29 -9.06
C ILE A 16 7.02 -2.05 -9.83
N THR A 17 8.19 -1.46 -10.01
CA THR A 17 9.36 -2.14 -10.57
C THR A 17 10.09 -2.93 -9.49
N CYS A 18 10.42 -4.19 -9.77
CA CYS A 18 11.23 -5.03 -8.90
C CYS A 18 12.66 -4.49 -8.83
N VAL A 19 13.19 -4.29 -7.62
CA VAL A 19 14.58 -3.80 -7.46
C VAL A 19 15.64 -4.89 -7.73
N ASP A 20 15.29 -6.17 -7.56
CA ASP A 20 16.23 -7.29 -7.81
C ASP A 20 16.36 -7.65 -9.29
N CYS A 21 15.24 -7.78 -10.03
CA CYS A 21 15.27 -8.25 -11.42
C CYS A 21 14.81 -7.22 -12.46
N GLY A 22 14.29 -6.06 -12.04
CA GLY A 22 13.70 -5.05 -12.93
C GLY A 22 12.33 -5.42 -13.52
N GLY A 23 11.77 -6.58 -13.18
CA GLY A 23 10.45 -7.04 -13.61
C GLY A 23 9.28 -6.29 -12.93
N THR A 24 8.05 -6.66 -13.26
CA THR A 24 6.84 -6.05 -12.69
C THR A 24 6.44 -6.75 -11.40
N CYS A 25 6.24 -5.97 -10.32
CA CYS A 25 5.61 -6.45 -9.10
C CYS A 25 4.15 -6.00 -9.04
N HIS A 26 3.28 -6.87 -8.54
CA HIS A 26 1.85 -6.63 -8.41
C HIS A 26 1.44 -6.51 -6.94
N LEU A 27 0.58 -5.53 -6.64
CA LEU A 27 0.03 -5.31 -5.31
C LEU A 27 -0.79 -6.54 -4.86
N MET A 28 -0.41 -7.12 -3.72
CA MET A 28 -1.07 -8.28 -3.13
C MET A 28 -2.01 -7.90 -1.98
N THR A 29 -1.65 -6.89 -1.20
CA THR A 29 -2.48 -6.44 -0.08
C THR A 29 -3.75 -5.79 -0.62
N PRO A 30 -4.94 -6.21 -0.18
CA PRO A 30 -6.18 -5.49 -0.47
C PRO A 30 -6.32 -4.26 0.44
N PRO A 31 -7.06 -3.22 0.01
CA PRO A 31 -7.29 -2.05 0.85
C PRO A 31 -8.01 -2.45 2.14
N PRO A 32 -7.55 -1.98 3.31
CA PRO A 32 -8.24 -2.25 4.56
C PRO A 32 -9.63 -1.62 4.53
N ARG A 33 -10.59 -2.35 5.10
CA ARG A 33 -11.94 -1.84 5.35
C ARG A 33 -11.96 -1.28 6.75
N ASP A 34 -12.08 0.04 6.87
CA ASP A 34 -12.17 0.66 8.17
C ASP A 34 -13.60 0.49 8.71
N GLU A 35 -13.73 -0.24 9.81
CA GLU A 35 -15.03 -0.59 10.39
C GLU A 35 -15.67 0.61 11.10
N GLU A 36 -14.89 1.64 11.46
CA GLU A 36 -15.34 2.79 12.24
C GLU A 36 -15.99 3.88 11.37
N ASP A 37 -15.40 4.22 10.22
CA ASP A 37 -15.97 5.21 9.28
C ASP A 37 -16.60 4.58 8.02
N GLY A 38 -16.53 3.25 7.88
CA GLY A 38 -17.07 2.51 6.74
C GLY A 38 -16.35 2.77 5.41
N ARG A 39 -15.22 3.48 5.43
CA ARG A 39 -14.40 3.77 4.25
C ARG A 39 -13.41 2.65 3.96
N VAL A 40 -13.05 2.54 2.68
CA VAL A 40 -12.09 1.54 2.17
C VAL A 40 -10.92 2.28 1.56
N GLY A 41 -9.73 2.06 2.11
CA GLY A 41 -8.50 2.65 1.60
C GLY A 41 -7.38 2.61 2.61
N TYR A 42 -6.17 2.83 2.12
CA TYR A 42 -4.97 2.78 2.94
C TYR A 42 -4.76 4.10 3.69
N ARG A 43 -4.02 4.04 4.79
CA ARG A 43 -3.60 5.19 5.57
C ARG A 43 -2.09 5.35 5.50
N ASP A 44 -1.65 6.52 5.92
CA ASP A 44 -0.26 6.76 6.22
C ASP A 44 0.27 5.75 7.26
N GLY A 45 1.44 5.18 7.00
CA GLY A 45 2.05 4.12 7.80
C GLY A 45 1.54 2.70 7.52
N ASP A 46 0.53 2.51 6.66
CA ASP A 46 0.14 1.15 6.25
C ASP A 46 1.26 0.50 5.43
N VAL A 47 1.48 -0.80 5.65
CA VAL A 47 2.46 -1.58 4.89
C VAL A 47 1.73 -2.46 3.88
N VAL A 48 2.06 -2.29 2.60
CA VAL A 48 1.51 -3.08 1.50
C VAL A 48 2.56 -4.02 0.91
N ALA A 49 2.13 -5.22 0.56
CA ALA A 49 2.97 -6.23 -0.04
C ALA A 49 2.82 -6.24 -1.56
N TYR A 50 3.94 -6.26 -2.27
CA TYR A 50 4.02 -6.48 -3.71
C TYR A 50 4.78 -7.77 -4.00
N ARG A 51 4.42 -8.47 -5.08
CA ARG A 51 5.13 -9.66 -5.52
C ARG A 51 5.51 -9.58 -6.98
N CYS A 52 6.78 -9.85 -7.28
CA CYS A 52 7.28 -9.92 -8.64
C CYS A 52 6.70 -11.13 -9.39
N GLU A 53 6.27 -10.93 -10.63
CA GLU A 53 5.82 -12.05 -11.48
C GLU A 53 6.97 -12.90 -12.03
N ASP A 54 8.19 -12.35 -12.09
CA ASP A 54 9.35 -12.98 -12.73
C ASP A 54 10.25 -13.72 -11.72
N CYS A 55 10.79 -13.01 -10.72
CA CYS A 55 11.67 -13.63 -9.70
C CYS A 55 10.91 -14.17 -8.48
N LEU A 56 9.61 -13.90 -8.37
CA LEU A 56 8.74 -14.30 -7.24
C LEU A 56 9.08 -13.69 -5.87
N ASP A 57 10.05 -12.79 -5.79
CA ASP A 57 10.35 -12.02 -4.58
C ASP A 57 9.18 -11.13 -4.16
N ARG A 58 9.18 -10.84 -2.86
CA ARG A 58 8.17 -10.01 -2.19
C ARG A 58 8.81 -8.74 -1.64
N TRP A 59 8.08 -7.64 -1.76
CA TRP A 59 8.46 -6.32 -1.25
C TRP A 59 7.36 -5.80 -0.32
N ASP A 60 7.75 -5.36 0.87
CA ASP A 60 6.87 -4.73 1.85
C ASP A 60 7.19 -3.23 1.89
N ILE A 61 6.23 -2.42 1.47
CA ILE A 61 6.40 -0.97 1.29
C ILE A 61 5.47 -0.23 2.24
N GLU A 62 6.05 0.64 3.08
CA GLU A 62 5.29 1.58 3.91
C GLU A 62 4.72 2.70 3.03
N LEU A 63 3.45 3.02 3.23
CA LEU A 63 2.77 4.11 2.56
C LEU A 63 2.94 5.41 3.34
N SER A 64 3.49 6.43 2.71
CA SER A 64 3.59 7.78 3.28
C SER A 64 2.84 8.79 2.41
N THR A 65 2.29 9.82 3.07
CA THR A 65 1.56 10.94 2.45
C THR A 65 2.51 12.02 1.92
N GLY A 66 3.80 11.91 2.23
CA GLY A 66 4.85 12.82 1.78
C GLY A 66 6.18 12.10 1.57
N ASP A 67 6.91 12.55 0.55
CA ASP A 67 8.38 12.49 0.50
C ASP A 67 8.92 13.80 1.08
#